data_AF-A0A6G3XGP0-F1
#
_entry.id   AF-A0A6G3XGP0-F1
#
_cell.length_a   1.000
_cell.length_b   1.000
_cell.length_c   1.000
_cell.angle_alpha   90.00
_cell.angle_beta   90.00
_cell.angle_gamma   90.00
#
_symmetry.space_group_name_H-M   'P 1'
#
loop_
_entity.id
_entity.type
_entity.pdbx_description
1 polymer ?
#
loop_
_entity_poly.entity_id
_entity_poly.type
_entity_poly.pdbx_seq_one_letter_code
_entity_poly.pdbx_strand_id
1 'polypeptide(L)'
;MRTAALYTSIGSLVLSALAAAPAGAWEGRGSAEARGTAIAAARATAAGIDFVSCPEKEMLPDSLKCGTVKVPLDYAKPDGKQLELTVSRTPATGPAAERQGAFVYNPGGPGASSITFPMAGELPEWKEIAEAYDLVGYAPRGVNGSSAPLSCQDPVAYTKGPTDAPTHPTQEYKERRVARAQAYAEGCATHAGETLRHYTSLNNARDLDVLRAALGE
;
A
#
# COMPACT_ATOMS: atom_id res chain seq x y z
N MET A 1 -70.37 -14.56 -26.80
CA MET A 1 -70.47 -15.85 -26.09
C MET A 1 -69.07 -16.45 -26.04
N ARG A 2 -68.68 -16.89 -24.85
CA ARG A 2 -67.34 -17.35 -24.48
C ARG A 2 -66.98 -18.61 -25.26
N THR A 3 -65.76 -18.66 -25.81
CA THR A 3 -64.76 -19.76 -25.74
C THR A 3 -63.75 -19.62 -26.88
N ALA A 4 -62.55 -19.13 -26.56
CA ALA A 4 -61.38 -19.31 -27.41
C ALA A 4 -60.47 -20.31 -26.69
N ALA A 5 -60.59 -21.58 -27.07
CA ALA A 5 -59.78 -22.67 -26.56
C ALA A 5 -58.65 -22.96 -27.56
N LEU A 6 -57.44 -22.62 -27.13
CA LEU A 6 -56.23 -23.45 -27.19
C LEU A 6 -56.05 -24.37 -28.42
N TYR A 7 -55.27 -23.90 -29.39
CA TYR A 7 -54.36 -24.75 -30.18
C TYR A 7 -53.23 -23.88 -30.74
N THR A 8 -51.98 -24.18 -30.38
CA THR A 8 -50.88 -24.43 -31.33
C THR A 8 -49.67 -24.97 -30.60
N SER A 9 -49.22 -26.11 -31.09
CA SER A 9 -48.06 -26.90 -30.71
C SER A 9 -46.77 -26.38 -31.39
N ILE A 10 -45.65 -26.98 -30.96
CA ILE A 10 -44.36 -27.11 -31.66
C ILE A 10 -43.31 -26.02 -31.41
N GLY A 11 -42.18 -26.45 -30.84
CA GLY A 11 -40.86 -26.08 -31.36
C GLY A 11 -40.00 -25.20 -30.47
N SER A 12 -39.17 -25.83 -29.63
CA SER A 12 -37.70 -25.82 -29.79
C SER A 12 -37.01 -26.13 -28.45
N LEU A 13 -36.60 -27.39 -28.30
CA LEU A 13 -35.46 -27.77 -27.48
C LEU A 13 -34.21 -27.15 -28.11
N VAL A 14 -33.80 -25.97 -27.65
CA VAL A 14 -32.43 -25.48 -27.86
C VAL A 14 -31.64 -25.86 -26.63
N LEU A 15 -30.69 -26.76 -26.85
CA LEU A 15 -29.63 -27.15 -25.92
C LEU A 15 -28.94 -25.91 -25.34
N SER A 16 -29.29 -25.53 -24.12
CA SER A 16 -28.42 -24.75 -23.25
C SER A 16 -27.58 -25.72 -22.44
N ALA A 17 -26.76 -26.53 -23.11
CA ALA A 17 -25.59 -27.10 -22.47
C ALA A 17 -24.63 -25.94 -22.22
N LEU A 18 -24.83 -25.20 -21.13
CA LEU A 18 -23.75 -24.47 -20.51
C LEU A 18 -22.69 -25.53 -20.25
N ALA A 19 -21.64 -25.52 -21.06
CA ALA A 19 -20.36 -26.06 -20.67
C ALA A 19 -19.98 -25.31 -19.38
N ALA A 20 -20.37 -25.88 -18.24
CA ALA A 20 -19.60 -25.74 -17.04
C ALA A 20 -18.23 -26.31 -17.41
N ALA A 21 -17.37 -25.44 -17.95
CA ALA A 21 -15.95 -25.70 -17.88
C ALA A 21 -15.71 -26.11 -16.43
N PRO A 22 -15.08 -27.26 -16.16
CA PRO A 22 -14.64 -27.50 -14.80
C PRO A 22 -13.86 -26.23 -14.46
N ALA A 23 -14.19 -25.60 -13.33
CA ALA A 23 -13.24 -24.77 -12.63
C ALA A 23 -12.10 -25.71 -12.28
N GLY A 24 -11.29 -26.01 -13.29
CA GLY A 24 -10.10 -26.80 -13.20
C GLY A 24 -9.27 -26.01 -12.23
N ALA A 25 -9.23 -26.52 -11.01
CA ALA A 25 -8.18 -26.36 -10.06
C ALA A 25 -6.94 -25.80 -10.76
N TRP A 26 -6.80 -24.47 -10.74
CA TRP A 26 -5.50 -23.88 -10.90
C TRP A 26 -4.82 -24.04 -9.54
N GLU A 27 -4.58 -25.31 -9.15
CA GLU A 27 -3.51 -25.69 -8.25
C GLU A 27 -2.18 -25.52 -9.01
N GLY A 28 -1.98 -24.33 -9.56
CA GLY A 28 -0.76 -23.91 -10.22
C GLY A 28 -0.16 -22.84 -9.36
N ARG A 29 0.84 -23.22 -8.55
CA ARG A 29 1.77 -22.37 -7.79
C ARG A 29 1.57 -20.89 -8.14
N GLY A 30 0.95 -20.11 -7.25
CA GLY A 30 0.59 -18.69 -7.48
C GLY A 30 1.73 -17.87 -8.08
N SER A 31 1.47 -16.68 -8.63
CA SER A 31 2.46 -15.88 -9.38
C SER A 31 3.83 -15.79 -8.68
N ALA A 32 4.89 -15.50 -9.43
CA ALA A 32 6.23 -15.36 -8.83
C ALA A 32 6.24 -14.38 -7.65
N GLU A 33 5.49 -13.29 -7.77
CA GLU A 33 5.28 -12.30 -6.73
C GLU A 33 4.48 -12.83 -5.56
N ALA A 34 3.44 -13.65 -5.78
CA ALA A 34 2.69 -14.28 -4.69
C ALA A 34 3.59 -15.22 -3.87
N ARG A 35 4.42 -16.03 -4.53
CA ARG A 35 5.41 -16.87 -3.84
C ARG A 35 6.45 -16.04 -3.10
N GLY A 36 6.97 -14.99 -3.73
CA GLY A 36 7.92 -14.10 -3.06
C GLY A 36 7.31 -13.33 -1.89
N THR A 37 6.01 -13.01 -1.95
CA THR A 37 5.27 -12.41 -0.81
C THR A 37 5.24 -13.38 0.36
N ALA A 38 4.86 -14.64 0.13
CA ALA A 38 4.85 -15.65 1.17
C ALA A 38 6.25 -15.89 1.79
N ILE A 39 7.31 -15.89 0.96
CA ILE A 39 8.70 -16.01 1.44
C ILE A 39 9.08 -14.80 2.29
N ALA A 40 8.77 -13.58 1.84
CA ALA A 40 9.07 -12.36 2.58
C ALA A 40 8.30 -12.29 3.90
N ALA A 41 7.01 -12.64 3.91
CA ALA A 41 6.18 -12.69 5.10
C ALA A 41 6.73 -13.71 6.12
N ALA A 42 7.09 -14.93 5.69
CA ALA A 42 7.68 -15.92 6.59
C ALA A 42 9.00 -15.46 7.22
N ARG A 43 9.84 -14.75 6.44
CA ARG A 43 11.08 -14.14 6.95
C ARG A 43 10.78 -13.03 7.94
N ALA A 44 9.79 -12.20 7.65
CA ALA A 44 9.34 -11.15 8.54
C ALA A 44 8.81 -11.69 9.86
N THR A 45 8.03 -12.79 9.87
CA THR A 45 7.62 -13.46 11.11
C THR A 45 8.81 -13.93 11.93
N ALA A 46 9.83 -14.50 11.29
CA ALA A 46 11.02 -14.96 12.00
C ALA A 46 11.90 -13.81 12.53
N ALA A 47 11.93 -12.68 11.81
CA ALA A 47 12.73 -11.51 12.18
C ALA A 47 12.04 -10.62 13.22
N GLY A 48 10.71 -10.48 13.14
CA GLY A 48 9.94 -9.51 13.88
C GLY A 48 10.31 -8.06 13.53
N ILE A 49 9.91 -7.14 14.40
CA ILE A 49 10.32 -5.73 14.39
C ILE A 49 10.92 -5.39 15.75
N ASP A 50 12.17 -4.94 15.77
CA ASP A 50 12.79 -4.39 16.97
C ASP A 50 12.34 -2.93 17.14
N PHE A 51 11.45 -2.70 18.10
CA PHE A 51 10.90 -1.38 18.38
C PHE A 51 11.76 -0.63 19.40
N VAL A 52 12.44 0.40 18.92
CA VAL A 52 13.33 1.27 19.69
C VAL A 52 12.83 2.71 19.70
N SER A 53 13.55 3.62 20.34
CA SER A 53 13.27 5.06 20.23
C SER A 53 13.33 5.50 18.77
N CYS A 54 12.41 6.37 18.37
CA CYS A 54 12.37 6.88 17.01
C CYS A 54 13.61 7.71 16.67
N PRO A 55 14.18 7.58 15.46
CA PRO A 55 15.29 8.43 15.03
C PRO A 55 14.90 9.92 15.07
N GLU A 56 15.80 10.79 15.55
CA GLU A 56 15.55 12.24 15.67
C GLU A 56 15.06 12.89 14.36
N LYS A 57 15.55 12.40 13.21
CA LYS A 57 15.15 12.88 11.88
C LYS A 57 13.66 12.72 11.57
N GLU A 58 12.96 11.80 12.24
CA GLU A 58 11.53 11.60 12.06
C GLU A 58 10.70 12.61 12.89
N MET A 59 11.33 13.34 13.82
CA MET A 59 10.71 14.37 14.65
C MET A 59 9.47 13.87 15.43
N LEU A 60 9.51 12.62 15.88
CA LEU A 60 8.44 11.97 16.63
C LEU A 60 8.68 12.08 18.15
N PRO A 61 7.61 12.13 18.96
CA PRO A 61 7.74 12.15 20.42
C PRO A 61 8.26 10.81 20.97
N ASP A 62 8.90 10.84 22.14
CA ASP A 62 9.50 9.65 22.79
C ASP A 62 8.50 8.55 23.18
N SER A 63 7.21 8.91 23.25
CA SER A 63 6.09 8.00 23.48
C SER A 63 5.92 7.00 22.34
N LEU A 64 6.34 7.36 21.12
CA LEU A 64 6.33 6.47 19.96
C LEU A 64 7.59 5.61 19.94
N LYS A 65 7.42 4.34 19.57
CA LYS A 65 8.52 3.46 19.22
C LYS A 65 8.56 3.23 17.72
N CYS A 66 9.75 3.23 17.16
CA CYS A 66 9.97 2.99 15.75
C CYS A 66 10.79 1.72 15.55
N GLY A 67 10.55 1.08 14.42
CA GLY A 67 11.32 -0.06 13.95
C GLY A 67 11.35 -0.07 12.43
N THR A 68 11.81 -1.17 11.86
CA THR A 68 11.93 -1.33 10.43
C THR A 68 11.48 -2.72 10.01
N VAL A 69 10.68 -2.81 8.95
CA VAL A 69 10.37 -4.06 8.27
C VAL A 69 11.12 -4.13 6.93
N LYS A 70 11.72 -5.27 6.62
CA LYS A 70 12.43 -5.51 5.36
C LYS A 70 11.50 -6.16 4.34
N VAL A 71 11.43 -5.56 3.15
CA VAL A 71 10.60 -6.05 2.04
C VAL A 71 11.43 -6.15 0.75
N PRO A 72 11.15 -7.10 -0.16
CA PRO A 72 11.82 -7.12 -1.46
C PRO A 72 11.44 -5.89 -2.29
N LEU A 73 12.42 -5.32 -3.01
CA LEU A 73 12.14 -4.36 -4.08
C LEU A 73 11.25 -5.04 -5.14
N ASP A 74 11.65 -6.22 -5.58
CA ASP A 74 10.96 -7.04 -6.57
C ASP A 74 10.47 -8.35 -5.93
N TYR A 75 9.16 -8.49 -5.74
CA TYR A 75 8.59 -9.70 -5.17
C TYR A 75 8.73 -10.94 -6.05
N ALA A 76 9.00 -10.81 -7.36
CA ALA A 76 9.35 -11.98 -8.18
C ALA A 76 10.78 -12.48 -7.89
N LYS A 77 11.60 -11.68 -7.20
CA LYS A 77 12.99 -11.96 -6.80
C LYS A 77 13.16 -11.68 -5.30
N PRO A 78 12.58 -12.49 -4.40
CA PRO A 78 12.54 -12.20 -2.96
C PRO A 78 13.92 -12.17 -2.28
N ASP A 79 14.95 -12.77 -2.91
CA ASP A 79 16.34 -12.76 -2.45
C ASP A 79 17.17 -11.58 -3.01
N GLY A 80 16.55 -10.73 -3.83
CA GLY A 80 17.19 -9.57 -4.43
C GLY A 80 17.31 -8.39 -3.47
N LYS A 81 17.42 -7.19 -4.05
CA LYS A 81 17.51 -5.94 -3.31
C LYS A 81 16.33 -5.81 -2.34
N GLN A 82 16.65 -5.54 -1.08
CA GLN A 82 15.66 -5.28 -0.03
C GLN A 82 15.47 -3.77 0.15
N LEU A 83 14.26 -3.39 0.54
CA LEU A 83 13.89 -2.08 1.03
C LEU A 83 13.61 -2.20 2.53
N GLU A 84 13.91 -1.13 3.25
CA GLU A 84 13.57 -0.97 4.66
C GLU A 84 12.41 0.00 4.74
N LEU A 85 11.31 -0.38 5.41
CA LEU A 85 10.17 0.49 5.63
C LEU A 85 10.11 0.86 7.11
N THR A 86 10.09 2.16 7.40
CA THR A 86 9.89 2.67 8.76
C THR A 86 8.49 2.32 9.26
N VAL A 87 8.42 1.78 10.46
CA VAL A 87 7.18 1.46 11.18
C VAL A 87 7.22 2.19 12.51
N SER A 88 6.10 2.76 12.94
CA SER A 88 5.92 3.31 14.29
C SER A 88 4.78 2.61 15.00
N ARG A 89 4.86 2.53 16.33
CA ARG A 89 3.88 1.84 17.17
C ARG A 89 3.69 2.54 18.51
N THR A 90 2.44 2.55 18.95
CA THR A 90 2.07 2.69 20.36
C THR A 90 1.37 1.40 20.79
N PRO A 91 1.81 0.73 21.87
CA PRO A 91 1.13 -0.47 22.36
C PRO A 91 -0.30 -0.19 22.80
N ALA A 92 -1.17 -1.20 22.74
CA ALA A 92 -2.50 -1.13 23.33
C ALA A 92 -2.42 -0.71 24.80
N THR A 93 -3.31 0.18 25.24
CA THR A 93 -3.30 0.74 26.60
C THR A 93 -4.11 -0.09 27.60
N GLY A 94 -4.99 -0.97 27.11
CA GLY A 94 -5.83 -1.84 27.93
C GLY A 94 -5.06 -3.05 28.49
N PRO A 95 -5.74 -3.93 29.24
CA PRO A 95 -5.15 -5.18 29.72
C PRO A 95 -4.62 -6.03 28.57
N ALA A 96 -3.42 -6.61 28.71
CA ALA A 96 -2.80 -7.42 27.65
C ALA A 96 -3.68 -8.60 27.17
N ALA A 97 -4.53 -9.14 28.04
CA ALA A 97 -5.46 -10.23 27.71
C ALA A 97 -6.63 -9.79 26.80
N GLU A 98 -6.90 -8.48 26.69
CA GLU A 98 -7.97 -7.90 25.88
C GLU A 98 -7.46 -7.37 24.54
N ARG A 99 -6.14 -7.41 24.30
CA ARG A 99 -5.52 -7.01 23.04
C ARG A 99 -6.07 -7.85 21.88
N GLN A 100 -6.59 -7.19 20.85
CA GLN A 100 -7.18 -7.80 19.67
C GLN A 100 -6.22 -7.87 18.46
N GLY A 101 -5.13 -7.10 18.46
CA GLY A 101 -4.15 -7.12 17.38
C GLY A 101 -3.50 -5.76 17.13
N ALA A 102 -3.00 -5.57 15.91
CA ALA A 102 -2.48 -4.30 15.41
C ALA A 102 -3.50 -3.58 14.51
N PHE A 103 -3.74 -2.30 14.77
CA PHE A 103 -4.48 -1.42 13.88
C PHE A 103 -3.49 -0.66 12.98
N VAL A 104 -3.37 -1.09 11.72
CA VAL A 104 -2.48 -0.46 10.73
C VAL A 104 -3.24 0.56 9.90
N TYR A 105 -2.77 1.80 9.87
CA TYR A 105 -3.41 2.89 9.12
C TYR A 105 -2.63 3.26 7.86
N ASN A 106 -3.34 3.45 6.74
CA ASN A 106 -2.81 4.06 5.53
C ASN A 106 -3.56 5.38 5.24
N PRO A 107 -2.87 6.53 5.15
CA PRO A 107 -3.51 7.84 5.03
C PRO A 107 -3.94 8.19 3.60
N GLY A 108 -3.63 7.35 2.61
CA GLY A 108 -3.87 7.63 1.20
C GLY A 108 -2.88 8.64 0.61
N GLY A 109 -3.37 9.56 -0.21
CA GLY A 109 -2.57 10.41 -1.08
C GLY A 109 -2.62 9.93 -2.53
N PRO A 110 -1.69 9.07 -3.01
CA PRO A 110 -0.56 8.38 -2.36
C PRO A 110 0.63 9.29 -1.99
N GLY A 111 1.69 8.73 -1.41
CA GLY A 111 2.91 9.47 -1.07
C GLY A 111 2.96 10.03 0.35
N ALA A 112 1.91 9.80 1.15
CA ALA A 112 1.86 10.18 2.55
C ALA A 112 2.34 9.05 3.48
N SER A 113 2.93 9.45 4.61
CA SER A 113 3.38 8.56 5.68
C SER A 113 2.37 8.55 6.82
N SER A 114 2.13 7.41 7.46
CA SER A 114 1.33 7.31 8.69
C SER A 114 2.17 7.13 9.95
N ILE A 115 3.49 7.37 9.92
CA ILE A 115 4.33 7.15 11.12
C ILE A 115 3.94 8.00 12.35
N THR A 116 3.14 9.05 12.17
CA THR A 116 2.56 9.84 13.27
C THR A 116 1.20 9.32 13.77
N PHE A 117 0.56 8.41 13.03
CA PHE A 117 -0.77 7.87 13.36
C PHE A 117 -0.90 7.30 14.78
N PRO A 118 0.10 6.60 15.36
CA PRO A 118 -0.05 6.06 16.71
C PRO A 118 -0.35 7.10 17.80
N MET A 119 -0.07 8.39 17.54
CA MET A 119 -0.45 9.49 18.43
C MET A 119 -1.97 9.69 18.51
N ALA A 120 -2.73 9.15 17.56
CA ALA A 120 -4.19 9.23 17.56
C ALA A 120 -4.79 8.65 18.85
N GLY A 121 -4.15 7.66 19.49
CA GLY A 121 -4.60 7.06 20.75
C GLY A 121 -4.66 8.05 21.93
N GLU A 122 -4.04 9.22 21.83
CA GLU A 122 -4.13 10.28 22.82
C GLU A 122 -5.46 11.07 22.72
N LEU A 123 -6.15 10.98 21.57
CA LEU A 123 -7.41 11.65 21.31
C LEU A 123 -8.57 10.91 21.97
N PRO A 124 -9.55 11.62 22.57
CA PRO A 124 -10.72 11.00 23.21
C PRO A 124 -11.47 10.02 22.31
N GLU A 125 -11.57 10.32 21.01
CA GLU A 125 -12.32 9.54 20.03
C GLU A 125 -11.66 8.19 19.69
N TRP A 126 -10.38 8.02 20.01
CA TRP A 126 -9.60 6.83 19.70
C TRP A 126 -9.30 5.95 20.91
N LYS A 127 -9.67 6.37 22.13
CA LYS A 127 -9.30 5.65 23.36
C LYS A 127 -9.77 4.21 23.38
N GLU A 128 -11.01 3.95 22.99
CA GLU A 128 -11.57 2.58 22.96
C GLU A 128 -10.81 1.69 21.95
N ILE A 129 -10.40 2.25 20.81
CA ILE A 129 -9.56 1.53 19.83
C ILE A 129 -8.15 1.31 20.40
N ALA A 130 -7.56 2.33 21.03
CA ALA A 130 -6.23 2.25 21.62
C ALA A 130 -6.17 1.30 22.83
N GLU A 131 -7.28 1.06 23.52
CA GLU A 131 -7.37 0.05 24.58
C GLU A 131 -7.25 -1.37 24.03
N ALA A 132 -7.86 -1.63 22.86
CA ALA A 132 -7.91 -2.97 22.26
C ALA A 132 -6.79 -3.26 21.25
N TYR A 133 -6.20 -2.24 20.62
CA TYR A 133 -5.25 -2.43 19.51
C TYR A 133 -3.93 -1.69 19.72
N ASP A 134 -2.84 -2.32 19.28
CA ASP A 134 -1.61 -1.56 19.02
C ASP A 134 -1.86 -0.63 17.84
N LEU A 135 -1.69 0.68 18.02
CA LEU A 135 -1.79 1.61 16.90
C LEU A 135 -0.49 1.62 16.13
N VAL A 136 -0.54 1.31 14.84
CA VAL A 136 0.63 1.15 13.98
C VAL A 136 0.57 2.08 12.78
N GLY A 137 1.60 2.91 12.68
CA GLY A 137 1.91 3.72 11.51
C GLY A 137 3.00 3.08 10.67
N TYR A 138 3.00 3.29 9.37
CA TYR A 138 4.16 2.93 8.54
C TYR A 138 4.35 3.94 7.41
N ALA A 139 5.57 4.03 6.92
CA ALA A 139 5.91 4.80 5.73
C ALA A 139 5.98 3.81 4.55
N PRO A 140 4.98 3.81 3.63
CA PRO A 140 4.98 2.92 2.47
C PRO A 140 6.21 3.13 1.58
N ARG A 141 6.54 2.14 0.74
CA ARG A 141 7.69 2.25 -0.18
C ARG A 141 7.58 3.52 -1.03
N GLY A 142 8.66 4.29 -1.12
CA GLY A 142 8.71 5.50 -1.93
C GLY A 142 8.31 6.77 -1.20
N VAL A 143 7.87 6.65 0.05
CA VAL A 143 7.60 7.79 0.93
C VAL A 143 8.88 8.22 1.63
N ASN A 144 8.95 9.50 2.03
CA ASN A 144 10.04 10.11 2.77
C ASN A 144 10.45 9.32 4.05
N GLY A 145 11.61 9.66 4.60
CA GLY A 145 12.23 8.96 5.72
C GLY A 145 13.18 7.88 5.21
N SER A 146 13.29 6.76 5.94
CA SER A 146 14.11 5.61 5.53
C SER A 146 13.43 4.69 4.49
N SER A 147 12.17 4.94 4.11
CA SER A 147 11.31 4.03 3.33
C SER A 147 11.56 3.99 1.82
N ALA A 148 12.83 3.94 1.41
CA ALA A 148 13.27 3.97 0.02
C ALA A 148 12.64 5.13 -0.79
N PRO A 149 12.88 6.39 -0.37
CA PRO A 149 12.18 7.56 -0.88
C PRO A 149 12.35 7.70 -2.40
N LEU A 150 11.24 7.98 -3.09
CA LEU A 150 11.21 8.21 -4.52
C LEU A 150 11.18 9.71 -4.80
N SER A 151 12.14 10.21 -5.57
CA SER A 151 12.17 11.60 -5.98
C SER A 151 12.52 11.73 -7.47
N CYS A 152 11.70 12.47 -8.20
CA CYS A 152 11.87 12.68 -9.65
C CYS A 152 12.71 13.91 -9.99
N GLN A 153 12.99 14.75 -9.00
CA GLN A 153 13.83 15.93 -9.11
C GLN A 153 14.14 16.41 -7.68
N ASP A 154 14.94 17.47 -7.53
CA ASP A 154 15.17 18.05 -6.20
C ASP A 154 13.83 18.45 -5.52
N PRO A 155 13.46 17.80 -4.39
CA PRO A 155 12.20 18.06 -3.71
C PRO A 155 12.15 19.46 -3.08
N VAL A 156 13.29 20.04 -2.70
CA VAL A 156 13.38 21.41 -2.16
C VAL A 156 13.06 22.43 -3.23
N ALA A 157 13.48 22.15 -4.48
CA ALA A 157 13.19 23.01 -5.62
C ALA A 157 11.75 22.85 -6.13
N TYR A 158 11.18 21.63 -6.11
CA TYR A 158 9.88 21.34 -6.75
C TYR A 158 8.67 21.85 -5.98
N THR A 159 8.72 21.80 -4.65
CA THR A 159 7.58 22.01 -3.74
C THR A 159 7.16 23.47 -3.59
N LYS A 160 7.71 24.37 -4.42
CA LYS A 160 7.36 25.80 -4.44
C LYS A 160 6.00 26.01 -5.11
N GLY A 161 4.95 25.95 -4.30
CA GLY A 161 3.61 26.46 -4.62
C GLY A 161 3.32 27.78 -3.89
N PRO A 162 2.17 28.42 -4.18
CA PRO A 162 1.19 28.06 -5.20
C PRO A 162 1.72 28.29 -6.63
N THR A 163 1.17 27.59 -7.62
CA THR A 163 1.45 27.85 -9.02
C THR A 163 0.28 28.56 -9.68
N ASP A 164 0.54 29.62 -10.44
CA ASP A 164 -0.49 30.29 -11.24
C ASP A 164 -0.96 29.39 -12.39
N ALA A 165 -2.14 28.80 -12.23
CA ALA A 165 -2.83 28.03 -13.25
C ALA A 165 -4.03 28.86 -13.76
N PRO A 166 -3.99 29.40 -14.99
CA PRO A 166 -5.07 30.23 -15.51
C PRO A 166 -6.31 29.39 -15.83
N THR A 167 -7.50 29.93 -15.60
CA THR A 167 -8.78 29.31 -15.95
C THR A 167 -8.91 29.04 -17.46
N HIS A 168 -8.29 29.88 -18.29
CA HIS A 168 -8.26 29.76 -19.74
C HIS A 168 -6.80 29.75 -20.24
N PRO A 169 -6.13 28.58 -20.26
CA PRO A 169 -4.72 28.51 -20.65
C PRO A 169 -4.54 28.75 -22.15
N THR A 170 -3.59 29.61 -22.50
CA THR A 170 -3.12 29.82 -23.88
C THR A 170 -2.45 28.55 -24.41
N GLN A 171 -2.28 28.47 -25.73
CA GLN A 171 -1.54 27.37 -26.35
C GLN A 171 -0.08 27.30 -25.84
N GLU A 172 0.59 28.44 -25.74
CA GLU A 172 1.95 28.56 -25.18
C GLU A 172 2.03 28.05 -23.73
N TYR A 173 1.04 28.38 -22.89
CA TYR A 173 0.98 27.87 -21.52
C TYR A 173 0.94 26.34 -21.51
N LYS A 174 0.09 25.74 -22.36
CA LYS A 174 -0.04 24.27 -22.45
C LYS A 174 1.26 23.62 -22.89
N GLU A 175 1.91 24.16 -23.91
CA GLU A 175 3.21 23.67 -24.41
C GLU A 175 4.28 23.70 -23.31
N ARG A 176 4.38 24.81 -22.56
CA ARG A 176 5.28 24.90 -21.40
C ARG A 176 4.95 23.87 -20.32
N ARG A 177 3.67 23.58 -20.05
CA ARG A 177 3.27 22.55 -19.08
C ARG A 177 3.60 21.14 -19.56
N VAL A 178 3.45 20.85 -20.85
CA VAL A 178 3.85 19.57 -21.45
C VAL A 178 5.36 19.38 -21.33
N ALA A 179 6.16 20.39 -21.71
CA ALA A 179 7.61 20.35 -21.56
C ALA A 179 8.04 20.14 -20.10
N ARG A 180 7.40 20.82 -19.14
CA ARG A 180 7.64 20.61 -17.70
C ARG A 180 7.29 19.18 -17.26
N ALA A 181 6.19 18.62 -17.74
CA ALA A 181 5.77 17.27 -17.40
C ALA A 181 6.73 16.20 -17.98
N GLN A 182 7.22 16.41 -19.21
CA GLN A 182 8.23 15.56 -19.83
C GLN A 182 9.54 15.59 -19.03
N ALA A 183 10.05 16.78 -18.69
CA ALA A 183 11.24 16.92 -17.87
C ALA A 183 11.10 16.25 -16.48
N TYR A 184 9.91 16.34 -15.88
CA TYR A 184 9.63 15.66 -14.61
C TYR A 184 9.64 14.13 -14.75
N ALA A 185 9.01 13.59 -15.81
CA ALA A 185 8.99 12.16 -16.09
C ALA A 185 10.39 11.61 -16.41
N GLU A 186 11.19 12.34 -17.19
CA GLU A 186 12.59 12.04 -17.46
C GLU A 186 13.43 12.06 -16.18
N GLY A 187 13.16 13.03 -15.29
CA GLY A 187 13.75 13.07 -13.96
C GLY A 187 13.43 11.81 -13.15
N CYS A 188 12.17 11.37 -13.10
CA CYS A 188 11.81 10.10 -12.46
C CYS A 188 12.60 8.92 -13.05
N ALA A 189 12.65 8.81 -14.39
CA ALA A 189 13.37 7.74 -15.07
C ALA A 189 14.87 7.78 -14.81
N THR A 190 15.47 8.97 -14.72
CA THR A 190 16.89 9.16 -14.47
C THR A 190 17.26 8.83 -13.01
N HIS A 191 16.49 9.33 -12.05
CA HIS A 191 16.80 9.18 -10.62
C HIS A 191 16.43 7.80 -10.07
N ALA A 192 15.29 7.23 -10.48
CA ALA A 192 14.83 5.93 -9.99
C ALA A 192 15.23 4.77 -10.91
N GLY A 193 15.44 5.02 -12.21
CA GLY A 193 15.77 4.01 -13.20
C GLY A 193 14.81 2.83 -13.18
N GLU A 194 15.37 1.63 -13.32
CA GLU A 194 14.64 0.37 -13.30
C GLU A 194 13.84 0.10 -12.01
N THR A 195 14.15 0.79 -10.91
CA THR A 195 13.43 0.58 -9.65
C THR A 195 12.02 1.17 -9.68
N LEU A 196 11.75 2.16 -10.54
CA LEU A 196 10.48 2.88 -10.61
C LEU A 196 9.29 1.95 -10.81
N ARG A 197 9.46 0.89 -11.62
CA ARG A 197 8.40 -0.09 -11.93
C ARG A 197 7.91 -0.88 -10.70
N HIS A 198 8.63 -0.82 -9.58
CA HIS A 198 8.29 -1.54 -8.35
C HIS A 198 7.57 -0.68 -7.30
N TYR A 199 7.34 0.61 -7.59
CA TYR A 199 6.56 1.52 -6.76
C TYR A 199 5.10 1.52 -7.21
N THR A 200 4.41 0.41 -6.91
CA THR A 200 3.01 0.18 -7.32
C THR A 200 2.14 -0.11 -6.09
N SER A 201 0.84 0.13 -6.19
CA SER A 201 -0.10 -0.25 -5.13
C SER A 201 -0.12 -1.76 -4.87
N LEU A 202 0.11 -2.59 -5.91
CA LEU A 202 0.22 -4.04 -5.75
C LEU A 202 1.40 -4.44 -4.87
N ASN A 203 2.55 -3.78 -5.02
CA ASN A 203 3.68 -4.04 -4.15
C ASN A 203 3.49 -3.46 -2.73
N ASN A 204 2.83 -2.31 -2.60
CA ASN A 204 2.44 -1.80 -1.28
C ASN A 204 1.49 -2.75 -0.54
N ALA A 205 0.54 -3.40 -1.24
CA ALA A 205 -0.33 -4.40 -0.64
C ALA A 205 0.45 -5.63 -0.15
N ARG A 206 1.49 -6.05 -0.89
CA ARG A 206 2.39 -7.12 -0.46
C ARG A 206 3.23 -6.72 0.76
N ASP A 207 3.73 -5.48 0.76
CA ASP A 207 4.46 -4.94 1.92
C ASP A 207 3.59 -4.92 3.17
N LEU A 208 2.29 -4.65 3.03
CA LEU A 208 1.35 -4.68 4.13
C LEU A 208 1.17 -6.10 4.71
N ASP A 209 1.21 -7.15 3.88
CA ASP A 209 1.20 -8.54 4.36
C ASP A 209 2.53 -8.93 5.04
N VAL A 210 3.67 -8.45 4.52
CA VAL A 210 4.97 -8.62 5.19
C VAL A 210 4.99 -7.88 6.54
N LEU A 211 4.41 -6.68 6.61
CA LEU A 211 4.26 -5.91 7.86
C LEU A 211 3.35 -6.64 8.85
N ARG A 212 2.19 -7.14 8.43
CA ARG A 212 1.30 -7.97 9.25
C ARG A 212 2.07 -9.14 9.87
N ALA A 213 2.80 -9.88 9.04
CA ALA A 213 3.62 -11.00 9.47
C ALA A 213 4.76 -10.61 10.44
N ALA A 214 5.40 -9.44 10.23
CA ALA A 214 6.45 -8.91 11.10
C ALA A 214 5.92 -8.48 12.48
N LEU A 215 4.65 -8.06 12.55
CA LEU A 215 3.96 -7.71 13.79
C LEU A 215 3.49 -8.93 14.58
N GLY A 216 3.58 -10.14 13.99
CA GLY A 216 3.07 -11.37 14.58
C GLY A 216 1.56 -11.55 14.45
N GLU A 217 0.94 -10.81 13.52
CA GLU A 217 -0.48 -10.91 13.14
C GLU A 217 -0.67 -11.80 11.90
#